data_AF-A0A072NQJ8-F1
#
_entry.id   AF-A0A072NQJ8-F1
#
_cell.length_a   1.000
_cell.length_b   1.000
_cell.length_c   1.000
_cell.angle_alpha   90.00
_cell.angle_beta   90.00
_cell.angle_gamma   90.00
#
_symmetry.space_group_name_H-M   'P 1'
#
loop_
_entity.id
_entity.type
_entity.pdbx_description
1 polymer ?
#
loop_
_entity_poly.entity_id
_entity_poly.type
_entity_poly.pdbx_seq_one_letter_code
_entity_poly.pdbx_strand_id
1 'polypeptide(L)'
;MSLIRDRLTPEAIRAAYTHYGTLHGVPIYCNPETGDVCERNGVPSWWLTFVLTVNQFVNTGAALLNPRYEATWPIRIDGPIS
;
A
#
# COMPACT_ATOMS: atom_id res chain seq x y z
N MET A 1 12.05 5.89 -21.12
CA MET A 1 12.76 6.90 -20.31
C MET A 1 12.50 6.57 -18.85
N SER A 2 13.47 5.99 -18.14
CA SER A 2 13.30 5.57 -16.74
C SER A 2 13.77 6.72 -15.84
N LEU A 3 12.84 7.32 -15.10
CA LEU A 3 13.11 8.30 -14.04
C LEU A 3 12.93 7.56 -12.72
N ILE A 4 14.04 7.26 -12.05
CA ILE A 4 14.00 6.85 -10.65
C ILE A 4 13.92 8.13 -9.80
N ARG A 5 12.96 8.14 -8.85
CA ARG A 5 12.94 8.81 -7.52
C ARG A 5 11.76 9.77 -7.33
N ASP A 6 10.72 9.29 -6.65
CA ASP A 6 10.08 10.06 -5.60
C ASP A 6 10.33 9.34 -4.28
N ARG A 7 11.57 9.44 -3.79
CA ARG A 7 11.81 9.11 -2.38
C ARG A 7 11.20 10.25 -1.57
N LEU A 8 10.19 9.95 -0.76
CA LEU A 8 9.61 10.95 0.14
C LEU A 8 10.69 11.42 1.13
N THR A 9 10.72 12.72 1.41
CA THR A 9 11.59 13.23 2.48
C THR A 9 11.06 12.75 3.85
N PRO A 10 11.92 12.65 4.87
CA PRO A 10 11.47 12.29 6.21
C PRO A 10 10.35 13.18 6.74
N GLU A 11 10.36 14.47 6.40
CA GLU A 11 9.33 15.44 6.79
C GLU A 11 7.99 15.15 6.11
N ALA A 12 8.01 14.86 4.80
CA ALA A 12 6.81 14.48 4.06
C ALA A 12 6.21 13.18 4.58
N ILE A 13 7.06 12.21 4.95
CA ILE A 13 6.62 10.95 5.55
C ILE A 13 5.90 11.20 6.87
N ARG A 14 6.51 11.98 7.78
CA ARG A 14 5.93 12.29 9.11
C ARG A 14 4.67 13.16 9.04
N ALA A 15 4.54 13.98 8.00
CA ALA A 15 3.37 14.83 7.81
C ALA A 15 2.13 14.04 7.36
N ALA A 16 2.31 13.00 6.54
CA ALA A 16 1.21 12.26 5.92
C ALA A 16 0.96 10.88 6.54
N TYR A 17 1.99 10.25 7.12
CA TYR A 17 1.93 8.87 7.61
C TYR A 17 2.34 8.75 9.07
N THR A 18 1.73 7.79 9.76
CA THR A 18 1.93 7.58 11.20
C THR A 18 2.57 6.23 11.51
N HIS A 19 2.51 5.26 10.59
CA HIS A 19 2.95 3.89 10.82
C HIS A 19 3.74 3.31 9.63
N TYR A 20 4.64 2.39 9.94
CA TYR A 20 5.19 1.41 9.01
C TYR A 20 4.23 0.22 8.91
N GLY A 21 4.11 -0.33 7.70
CA GLY A 21 3.36 -1.56 7.51
C GLY A 21 3.80 -2.34 6.29
N THR A 22 3.10 -3.45 6.07
CA THR A 22 3.25 -4.32 4.92
C THR A 22 1.87 -4.58 4.30
N LEU A 23 1.72 -4.35 3.00
CA LEU A 23 0.49 -4.64 2.24
C LEU A 23 0.81 -5.68 1.17
N HIS A 24 0.22 -6.87 1.24
CA HIS A 24 0.53 -8.00 0.33
C HIS A 24 2.05 -8.28 0.17
N GLY A 25 2.83 -8.15 1.25
CA GLY A 25 4.29 -8.32 1.23
C GLY A 25 5.08 -7.08 0.79
N VAL A 26 4.40 -5.99 0.41
CA VAL A 26 5.03 -4.72 0.01
C VAL A 26 5.23 -3.84 1.24
N PRO A 27 6.46 -3.42 1.57
CA PRO A 27 6.69 -2.46 2.64
C PRO A 27 6.09 -1.10 2.29
N ILE A 28 5.24 -0.57 3.16
CA ILE A 28 4.52 0.70 2.97
C ILE A 28 4.68 1.62 4.19
N TYR A 29 4.52 2.92 3.96
CA TYR A 29 4.09 3.87 4.98
C TYR A 29 2.56 3.90 4.97
N CYS A 30 1.93 3.98 6.14
CA CYS A 30 0.48 4.08 6.24
C CYS A 30 0.03 5.01 7.35
N ASN A 31 -1.18 5.55 7.18
CA ASN A 31 -1.93 6.22 8.21
C ASN A 31 -3.25 5.48 8.43
N PRO A 32 -3.39 4.68 9.51
CA PRO A 32 -4.60 3.93 9.78
C PRO A 32 -5.85 4.79 10.01
N GLU A 33 -5.68 6.06 10.41
CA GLU A 33 -6.79 6.97 10.68
C GLU A 33 -7.40 7.54 9.38
N THR A 34 -6.57 7.84 8.39
CA THR A 34 -7.03 8.38 7.09
C THR A 34 -7.17 7.31 6.01
N GLY A 35 -6.53 6.16 6.20
CA GLY A 35 -6.43 5.09 5.19
C GLY A 35 -5.34 5.34 4.13
N ASP A 36 -4.54 6.39 4.27
CA ASP A 36 -3.49 6.72 3.31
C ASP A 36 -2.35 5.69 3.35
N VAL A 37 -1.86 5.28 2.18
CA VAL A 37 -0.74 4.34 2.04
C VAL A 37 0.18 4.77 0.90
N CYS A 38 1.48 4.48 1.04
CA CYS A 38 2.43 4.59 -0.08
C CYS A 38 3.62 3.63 0.09
N GLU A 39 4.33 3.33 -0.99
CA GLU A 39 5.55 2.53 -0.92
C GLU A 39 6.61 3.13 -0.01
N ARG A 40 7.34 2.26 0.70
CA ARG A 40 8.55 2.70 1.41
C ARG A 40 9.66 3.11 0.46
N ASN A 41 10.47 4.09 0.90
CA ASN A 41 11.68 4.47 0.20
C ASN A 41 12.59 3.25 -0.01
N GLY A 42 12.94 2.97 -1.28
CA GLY A 42 13.75 1.82 -1.67
C GLY A 42 12.95 0.64 -2.23
N VAL A 43 11.63 0.64 -2.09
CA VAL A 43 10.73 -0.25 -2.83
C VAL A 43 10.55 0.30 -4.25
N PRO A 44 10.51 -0.56 -5.29
CA PRO A 44 10.21 -0.11 -6.65
C PRO A 44 8.83 0.56 -6.72
N SER A 45 8.75 1.74 -7.34
CA SER A 45 7.54 2.59 -7.36
C SER A 45 6.34 2.01 -8.11
N TRP A 46 6.51 0.89 -8.81
CA TRP A 46 5.43 0.17 -9.48
C TRP A 46 4.92 -0.99 -8.65
N TRP A 47 5.61 -1.35 -7.57
CA TRP A 47 5.38 -2.60 -6.85
C TRP A 47 4.06 -2.58 -6.08
N LEU A 48 3.71 -1.47 -5.43
CA LEU A 48 2.39 -1.34 -4.81
C LEU A 48 1.31 -1.34 -5.88
N THR A 49 1.45 -0.50 -6.92
CA THR A 49 0.48 -0.44 -8.02
C THR A 49 0.23 -1.81 -8.64
N PHE A 50 1.29 -2.61 -8.84
CA PHE A 50 1.19 -3.96 -9.37
C PHE A 50 0.39 -4.88 -8.46
N VAL A 51 0.71 -4.95 -7.16
CA VAL A 51 -0.05 -5.82 -6.24
C VAL A 51 -1.50 -5.36 -6.08
N LEU A 52 -1.78 -4.04 -6.08
CA LEU A 52 -3.15 -3.53 -6.04
C LEU A 52 -3.93 -3.90 -7.30
N THR A 53 -3.27 -3.83 -8.46
CA THR A 53 -3.87 -4.23 -9.74
C THR A 53 -4.22 -5.71 -9.73
N VAL A 54 -3.29 -6.58 -9.31
CA VAL A 54 -3.53 -8.02 -9.20
C VAL A 54 -4.66 -8.31 -8.22
N ASN A 55 -4.66 -7.67 -7.05
CA ASN A 55 -5.72 -7.82 -6.05
C ASN A 55 -7.09 -7.40 -6.60
N GLN A 56 -7.15 -6.29 -7.36
CA GLN A 56 -8.39 -5.83 -8.00
C GLN A 56 -8.93 -6.84 -9.01
N PHE A 57 -8.07 -7.46 -9.82
CA PHE A 57 -8.46 -8.51 -10.76
C PHE A 57 -9.05 -9.72 -10.04
N VAL A 58 -8.39 -10.19 -8.97
CA VAL A 58 -8.86 -11.33 -8.17
C VAL A 58 -10.20 -11.01 -7.50
N ASN A 59 -10.32 -9.83 -6.86
CA ASN A 59 -11.54 -9.42 -6.18
C ASN A 59 -12.71 -9.24 -7.15
N THR A 60 -12.46 -8.72 -8.35
CA THR A 60 -13.48 -8.60 -9.40
C THR A 60 -13.96 -9.99 -9.85
N GLY A 61 -13.05 -10.93 -10.07
CA GLY A 61 -13.40 -12.31 -10.39
C GLY A 61 -14.21 -12.99 -9.27
N ALA A 62 -13.81 -12.80 -8.01
CA ALA A 62 -14.52 -13.33 -6.85
C ALA A 62 -15.91 -12.73 -6.69
N ALA A 63 -16.07 -11.42 -6.91
CA ALA A 63 -17.37 -10.73 -6.84
C ALA A 63 -18.34 -11.20 -7.93
N LEU A 64 -17.84 -11.55 -9.12
CA LEU A 64 -18.67 -12.14 -10.19
C LEU A 64 -19.18 -13.54 -9.82
N LEU A 65 -18.39 -14.33 -9.09
CA LEU A 65 -18.77 -15.68 -8.66
C LEU A 65 -19.64 -15.67 -7.39
N ASN A 66 -19.40 -14.72 -6.49
CA ASN A 66 -20.13 -14.54 -5.25
C ASN A 66 -20.41 -13.05 -5.02
N PRO A 67 -21.64 -12.58 -5.32
CA PRO A 67 -22.02 -11.17 -5.12
C PRO A 67 -21.96 -10.70 -3.66
N ARG A 68 -21.83 -11.61 -2.69
CA ARG A 68 -21.65 -11.28 -1.26
C ARG A 68 -20.18 -11.31 -0.83
N TYR A 69 -19.24 -11.49 -1.77
CA TYR A 69 -17.82 -11.45 -1.46
C TYR A 69 -17.41 -10.05 -1.00
N GLU A 70 -16.83 -9.97 0.18
CA GLU A 70 -16.30 -8.73 0.75
C GLU A 70 -14.78 -8.76 0.67
N ALA A 71 -14.21 -7.87 -0.13
CA ALA A 71 -12.76 -7.81 -0.33
C ALA A 71 -12.07 -7.25 0.92
N THR A 72 -11.13 -8.01 1.47
CA THR A 72 -10.30 -7.55 2.59
C THR A 72 -8.93 -7.08 2.09
N TRP A 73 -8.43 -5.99 2.66
CA TRP A 73 -7.10 -5.44 2.37
C TRP A 73 -6.14 -5.78 3.52
N PRO A 74 -5.32 -6.84 3.40
CA PRO A 74 -4.43 -7.26 4.47
C PRO A 74 -3.25 -6.29 4.59
N ILE A 75 -3.43 -5.24 5.40
CA ILE A 75 -2.35 -4.38 5.87
C ILE A 75 -1.91 -4.91 7.23
N ARG A 76 -0.65 -5.32 7.34
CA ARG A 76 -0.01 -5.59 8.62
C ARG A 76 0.69 -4.31 9.09
N ILE A 77 0.32 -3.80 10.25
CA ILE A 77 1.01 -2.67 10.87
C ILE A 77 2.23 -3.21 11.61
N ASP A 78 3.41 -2.71 11.27
CA ASP A 78 4.69 -3.16 11.83
C ASP A 78 5.13 -2.26 13.01
N GLY A 79 4.70 -1.00 13.06
CA GLY A 79 4.94 -0.07 14.18
C GLY A 79 4.83 1.41 13.80
N PRO A 80 4.88 2.36 14.75
CA PRO A 80 4.78 3.79 14.48
C PRO A 80 6.05 4.37 13.80
N ILE A 81 5.87 5.46 13.07
CA ILE A 81 6.97 6.27 12.50
C ILE A 81 7.44 7.24 13.59
N SER A 82 8.63 6.99 14.15
CA SER A 82 9.28 7.80 15.19
C SER A 82 9.92 9.07 14.66
#